data_AF-A0A947SD79-F1
#
_entry.id   AF-A0A947SD79-F1
#
_cell.length_a   1.000
_cell.length_b   1.000
_cell.length_c   1.000
_cell.angle_alpha   90.00
_cell.angle_beta   90.00
_cell.angle_gamma   90.00
#
_symmetry.space_group_name_H-M   'P 1'
#
loop_
_entity.id
_entity.type
_entity.pdbx_description
1 polymer ?
#
loop_
_entity_poly.entity_id
_entity_poly.type
_entity_poly.pdbx_seq_one_letter_code
_entity_poly.pdbx_strand_id
1 'polypeptide(L)'
;MLEKIIRKIRVEKKISTIKFSRDLDINRTTLFRFETGEKDISEKLIVQALKILGVSEKAVYQLLVLKELLRLRKEFKNNTVDAQIKEIYKKFDPKKKEEEIIINVLKSKIKPKK
;
A
#
# COMPACT_ATOMS: atom_id res chain seq x y z
N MET A 1 0.22 -6.70 0.75
CA MET A 1 0.91 -5.71 -0.12
C MET A 1 1.03 -4.37 0.57
N LEU A 2 -0.06 -3.89 1.16
CA LEU A 2 -0.19 -2.59 1.80
C LEU A 2 0.69 -2.46 3.04
N GLU A 3 0.87 -3.55 3.79
CA GLU A 3 1.81 -3.63 4.92
C GLU A 3 3.23 -3.22 4.54
N LYS A 4 3.73 -3.70 3.39
CA LYS A 4 5.07 -3.36 2.89
C LYS A 4 5.16 -1.90 2.45
N ILE A 5 4.11 -1.37 1.83
CA ILE A 5 4.04 0.03 1.39
C ILE A 5 4.09 0.96 2.60
N ILE A 6 3.18 0.75 3.57
CA ILE A 6 3.08 1.55 4.78
C ILE A 6 4.40 1.52 5.56
N ARG A 7 4.97 0.32 5.76
CA ARG A 7 6.27 0.16 6.43
C ARG A 7 7.38 0.93 5.71
N LYS A 8 7.49 0.81 4.38
CA LYS A 8 8.54 1.51 3.62
C LYS A 8 8.40 3.02 3.70
N ILE A 9 7.20 3.56 3.50
CA ILE A 9 6.97 5.01 3.60
C ILE A 9 7.30 5.50 5.02
N ARG A 10 6.89 4.76 6.06
CA ARG A 10 7.22 5.10 7.45
C ARG A 10 8.73 5.17 7.70
N VAL A 11 9.47 4.16 7.24
CA VAL A 11 10.93 4.08 7.41
C VAL A 11 11.64 5.21 6.65
N GLU A 12 11.25 5.47 5.40
CA GLU A 12 11.79 6.57 4.58
C GLU A 12 11.53 7.94 5.23
N LYS A 13 10.37 8.11 5.86
CA LYS A 13 10.03 9.31 6.64
C LYS A 13 10.67 9.37 8.02
N LYS A 14 11.49 8.36 8.40
CA LYS A 14 12.13 8.25 9.72
C LYS A 14 11.14 8.33 10.89
N ILE A 15 9.90 7.85 10.69
CA ILE A 15 8.89 7.82 11.75
C ILE A 15 9.10 6.56 12.58
N SER A 16 9.32 6.71 13.88
CA SER A 16 9.50 5.57 14.79
C SER A 16 8.20 4.76 14.89
N THR A 17 8.34 3.44 15.06
CA THR A 17 7.20 2.53 15.28
C THR A 17 6.36 2.98 16.47
N ILE A 18 7.02 3.53 17.51
CA ILE A 18 6.37 4.08 18.70
C ILE A 18 5.43 5.22 18.33
N LYS A 19 5.96 6.24 17.64
CA LYS A 19 5.17 7.41 17.24
C LYS A 19 4.03 6.99 16.34
N PHE A 20 4.30 6.17 15.33
CA PHE A 20 3.29 5.75 14.36
C PHE A 20 2.16 4.93 15.00
N SER A 21 2.48 4.02 15.94
CA SER A 21 1.46 3.25 16.66
C SER A 21 0.54 4.14 17.47
N ARG A 22 1.09 5.20 18.08
CA ARG A 22 0.33 6.18 18.85
C ARG A 22 -0.56 7.03 17.94
N ASP A 23 -0.03 7.51 16.82
CA ASP A 23 -0.79 8.33 15.86
C ASP A 23 -1.92 7.52 15.21
N LEU A 24 -1.77 6.19 15.12
CA LEU A 24 -2.79 5.25 14.65
C LEU A 24 -3.77 4.75 15.72
N ASP A 25 -3.53 5.09 16.98
CA ASP A 25 -4.30 4.58 18.12
C ASP A 25 -4.36 3.03 18.17
N ILE A 26 -3.21 2.38 17.96
CA ILE A 26 -3.07 0.93 18.07
C ILE A 26 -1.84 0.55 18.89
N ASN A 27 -1.86 -0.65 19.49
CA ASN A 27 -0.69 -1.12 20.21
C ASN A 27 0.49 -1.42 19.25
N ARG A 28 1.72 -1.22 19.76
CA ARG A 28 2.96 -1.42 18.98
C ARG A 28 3.08 -2.82 18.39
N THR A 29 2.66 -3.83 19.13
CA THR A 29 2.70 -5.23 18.71
C THR A 29 1.79 -5.48 17.51
N THR A 30 0.61 -4.87 17.47
CA THR A 30 -0.34 -4.96 16.35
C THR A 30 0.23 -4.28 15.12
N LEU A 31 0.82 -3.09 15.28
CA LEU A 31 1.52 -2.42 14.18
C LEU A 31 2.68 -3.29 13.65
N PHE A 32 3.49 -3.86 14.54
CA PHE A 32 4.61 -4.73 14.14
C PHE A 32 4.13 -5.95 13.36
N ARG A 33 3.15 -6.68 13.89
CA ARG A 33 2.57 -7.87 13.23
C ARG A 33 1.91 -7.52 11.90
N PHE A 34 1.32 -6.34 11.79
CA PHE A 34 0.84 -5.82 10.52
C PHE A 34 1.99 -5.60 9.53
N GLU A 35 3.03 -4.85 9.93
CA GLU A 35 4.18 -4.54 9.09
C GLU A 35 5.02 -5.76 8.67
N THR A 36 4.95 -6.86 9.41
CA THR A 36 5.55 -8.16 9.04
C THR A 36 4.63 -9.03 8.19
N GLY A 37 3.34 -8.69 8.08
CA GLY A 37 2.33 -9.46 7.34
C GLY A 37 1.75 -10.64 8.12
N GLU A 38 1.97 -10.70 9.43
CA GLU A 38 1.41 -11.71 10.33
C GLU A 38 -0.04 -11.44 10.73
N LYS A 39 -0.49 -10.18 10.64
CA LYS A 39 -1.84 -9.77 11.03
C LYS A 39 -2.38 -8.70 10.11
N ASP A 40 -3.59 -8.88 9.60
CA ASP A 40 -4.31 -7.81 8.90
C ASP A 40 -4.96 -6.82 9.89
N ILE A 41 -5.10 -5.57 9.46
CA ILE A 41 -5.84 -4.52 10.15
C ILE A 41 -7.02 -4.06 9.28
N SER A 42 -7.98 -3.37 9.88
CA SER A 42 -9.14 -2.87 9.16
C SER A 42 -8.76 -1.91 8.04
N GLU A 43 -9.54 -1.87 6.96
CA GLU A 43 -9.30 -0.92 5.87
C GLU A 43 -9.35 0.53 6.34
N LYS A 44 -10.20 0.83 7.33
CA LYS A 44 -10.25 2.15 7.98
C LYS A 44 -8.89 2.54 8.56
N LEU A 45 -8.23 1.62 9.27
CA LEU A 45 -6.88 1.85 9.82
C LEU A 45 -5.82 1.98 8.72
N ILE A 46 -5.93 1.22 7.62
CA ILE A 46 -5.03 1.35 6.46
C ILE A 46 -5.14 2.75 5.85
N VAL A 47 -6.36 3.24 5.64
CA VAL A 47 -6.60 4.59 5.10
C VAL A 47 -6.03 5.65 6.04
N GLN A 48 -6.27 5.52 7.35
CA GLN A 48 -5.71 6.41 8.36
C GLN A 48 -4.17 6.40 8.35
N ALA A 49 -3.56 5.21 8.25
CA ALA A 49 -2.11 5.05 8.16
C ALA A 49 -1.52 5.78 6.96
N LEU A 50 -2.13 5.62 5.78
CA LEU A 50 -1.67 6.29 4.57
C LEU A 50 -1.84 7.82 4.67
N LYS A 51 -2.94 8.30 5.28
CA LYS A 51 -3.18 9.73 5.52
C LYS A 51 -2.14 10.33 6.49
N ILE A 52 -1.84 9.66 7.60
CA ILE A 52 -0.78 10.07 8.55
C ILE A 52 0.59 10.10 7.85
N LEU A 53 0.83 9.15 6.96
CA LEU A 53 2.04 9.09 6.14
C LEU A 53 2.04 10.10 4.98
N GLY A 54 1.07 11.02 4.89
CA GLY A 54 1.04 12.09 3.88
C GLY A 54 0.76 11.61 2.45
N VAL A 55 0.21 10.40 2.30
CA VAL A 55 -0.23 9.91 0.99
C VAL A 55 -1.46 10.70 0.57
N SER A 56 -1.44 11.23 -0.65
CA SER A 56 -2.57 12.01 -1.17
C SER A 56 -3.84 11.16 -1.23
N GLU A 57 -5.00 11.76 -0.98
CA GLU A 57 -6.28 11.02 -1.00
C GLU A 57 -6.52 10.32 -2.34
N LYS A 58 -6.12 10.97 -3.44
CA LYS A 58 -6.11 10.38 -4.78
C LYS A 58 -5.26 9.09 -4.84
N ALA A 59 -4.04 9.12 -4.31
CA ALA A 59 -3.16 7.95 -4.29
C ALA A 59 -3.66 6.85 -3.34
N VAL A 60 -4.30 7.21 -2.22
CA VAL A 60 -4.98 6.24 -1.34
C VAL A 60 -6.09 5.51 -2.10
N TYR A 61 -6.95 6.27 -2.80
CA TYR A 61 -8.01 5.68 -3.61
C TYR A 61 -7.45 4.73 -4.69
N GLN A 62 -6.42 5.16 -5.41
CA GLN A 62 -5.74 4.34 -6.42
C GLN A 62 -5.17 3.04 -5.82
N LEU A 63 -4.59 3.10 -4.61
CA LEU A 63 -4.09 1.93 -3.90
C LEU A 63 -5.19 0.93 -3.52
N LEU A 64 -6.34 1.42 -3.05
CA LEU A 64 -7.49 0.57 -2.71
C LEU A 64 -8.08 -0.09 -3.95
N VAL A 65 -8.28 0.67 -5.03
CA VAL A 65 -8.71 0.11 -6.33
C VAL A 65 -7.72 -0.95 -6.80
N LEU A 66 -6.41 -0.70 -6.70
CA LEU A 66 -5.40 -1.66 -7.12
C LEU A 66 -5.40 -2.94 -6.26
N LYS A 67 -5.59 -2.81 -4.94
CA LYS A 67 -5.75 -3.96 -4.04
C LYS A 67 -6.89 -4.86 -4.53
N GLU A 68 -8.02 -4.24 -4.87
CA GLU A 68 -9.21 -4.95 -5.33
C GLU A 68 -9.03 -5.58 -6.70
N LEU A 69 -8.45 -4.86 -7.67
CA LEU A 69 -8.10 -5.43 -8.98
C LEU A 69 -7.15 -6.62 -8.85
N LEU A 70 -6.18 -6.58 -7.92
CA LEU A 70 -5.29 -7.71 -7.66
C LEU A 70 -5.99 -8.89 -7.00
N ARG A 71 -7.03 -8.66 -6.18
CA ARG A 71 -7.91 -9.71 -5.65
C ARG A 71 -8.68 -10.35 -6.80
N LEU A 72 -9.35 -9.54 -7.62
CA LEU A 72 -10.11 -9.98 -8.79
C LEU A 72 -9.23 -10.74 -9.79
N ARG A 73 -7.99 -10.32 -10.03
CA ARG A 73 -7.05 -11.04 -10.91
C ARG A 73 -6.78 -12.48 -10.45
N LYS A 74 -6.77 -12.72 -9.14
CA LYS A 74 -6.56 -14.08 -8.59
C LYS A 74 -7.79 -14.95 -8.76
N GLU A 75 -8.97 -14.34 -8.63
CA GLU A 75 -10.26 -15.03 -8.75
C GLU A 75 -10.66 -15.26 -10.21
N PHE A 76 -10.36 -14.29 -11.08
CA PHE A 76 -10.70 -14.29 -12.49
C PHE A 76 -9.41 -14.15 -13.31
N LYS A 77 -9.01 -15.19 -14.04
CA LYS A 77 -7.90 -15.14 -15.01
C LYS A 77 -8.30 -14.34 -16.26
N ASN A 78 -8.58 -13.06 -16.10
CA ASN A 78 -9.11 -12.20 -17.14
C ASN A 78 -8.07 -11.14 -17.56
N ASN A 79 -7.74 -11.11 -18.86
CA ASN A 79 -6.78 -10.17 -19.45
C ASN A 79 -7.20 -8.70 -19.28
N THR A 80 -8.50 -8.41 -19.14
CA THR A 80 -9.02 -7.05 -18.92
C THR A 80 -8.57 -6.49 -17.57
N VAL A 81 -8.47 -7.33 -16.53
CA VAL A 81 -8.03 -6.90 -15.20
C VAL A 81 -6.55 -6.48 -15.23
N ASP A 82 -5.73 -7.16 -16.02
CA ASP A 82 -4.32 -6.80 -16.19
C ASP A 82 -4.12 -5.47 -16.94
N ALA A 83 -4.99 -5.15 -17.88
CA ALA A 83 -5.01 -3.84 -18.54
C ALA A 83 -5.38 -2.73 -17.53
N GLN A 84 -6.44 -2.92 -16.75
CA GLN A 84 -6.87 -1.96 -15.73
C GLN A 84 -5.80 -1.73 -14.65
N ILE A 85 -5.13 -2.79 -14.21
CA ILE A 85 -3.99 -2.70 -13.30
C ILE A 85 -2.93 -1.75 -13.87
N LYS A 86 -2.49 -1.98 -15.12
CA LYS A 86 -1.48 -1.13 -15.80
C LYS A 86 -1.92 0.33 -15.91
N GLU A 87 -3.21 0.60 -16.16
CA GLU A 87 -3.73 1.97 -16.20
C GLU A 87 -3.66 2.66 -14.85
N ILE A 88 -4.03 1.98 -13.77
CA ILE A 88 -3.94 2.55 -12.41
C ILE A 88 -2.48 2.89 -12.07
N TYR A 89 -1.51 2.05 -12.45
CA TYR A 89 -0.08 2.37 -12.25
C TYR A 89 0.34 3.69 -12.87
N LYS A 90 -0.12 3.98 -14.09
CA LYS A 90 0.21 5.22 -14.81
C LYS A 90 -0.35 6.48 -14.14
N LYS A 91 -1.32 6.33 -13.23
CA LYS A 91 -1.97 7.44 -12.54
C LYS A 91 -1.25 7.87 -11.26
N PHE A 92 -0.25 7.12 -10.79
CA PHE A 92 0.64 7.53 -9.70
C PHE A 92 1.69 8.51 -10.21
N ASP A 93 1.98 9.53 -9.43
CA ASP A 93 2.97 10.57 -9.73
C ASP A 93 4.36 10.18 -9.18
N PRO A 94 5.32 9.79 -10.03
CA PRO A 94 6.64 9.37 -9.57
C PRO A 94 7.46 10.52 -8.96
N LYS A 95 7.06 11.79 -9.13
CA LYS A 95 7.75 12.92 -8.50
C LYS A 95 7.47 13.02 -6.99
N LYS A 96 6.39 12.38 -6.52
CA LYS A 96 6.06 12.31 -5.08
C LYS A 96 6.70 11.08 -4.47
N LYS A 97 7.50 11.27 -3.42
CA LYS A 97 8.27 10.20 -2.77
C LYS A 97 7.40 9.02 -2.33
N GLU A 98 6.22 9.29 -1.78
CA GLU A 98 5.30 8.26 -1.31
C GLU A 98 4.76 7.41 -2.47
N GLU A 99 4.43 8.06 -3.58
CA GLU A 99 3.90 7.43 -4.79
C GLU A 99 5.00 6.68 -5.56
N GLU A 100 6.24 7.17 -5.53
CA GLU A 100 7.40 6.43 -6.02
C GLU A 100 7.63 5.13 -5.24
N ILE A 101 7.57 5.18 -3.90
CA ILE A 101 7.68 3.99 -3.04
C ILE A 101 6.56 2.99 -3.38
N ILE A 102 5.33 3.47 -3.56
CA ILE A 102 4.20 2.65 -3.99
C ILE A 102 4.53 1.94 -5.30
N ILE A 103 4.92 2.68 -6.35
CA ILE A 103 5.28 2.11 -7.66
C ILE A 103 6.38 1.06 -7.52
N ASN A 104 7.41 1.32 -6.72
CA ASN A 104 8.55 0.42 -6.55
C ASN A 104 8.16 -0.90 -5.84
N VAL A 105 7.38 -0.83 -4.76
CA VAL A 105 6.85 -2.04 -4.10
C VAL A 105 5.97 -2.83 -5.05
N LEU A 106 5.13 -2.13 -5.80
CA LEU A 106 4.19 -2.73 -6.72
C LEU A 106 4.90 -3.43 -7.91
N LYS A 107 5.93 -2.82 -8.51
CA LYS A 107 6.75 -3.44 -9.57
C LYS A 107 7.38 -4.77 -9.11
N SER A 108 7.81 -4.85 -7.86
CA SER A 108 8.40 -6.08 -7.31
C SER A 108 7.40 -7.25 -7.16
N LYS A 109 6.10 -6.96 -7.05
CA LYS A 109 5.05 -7.99 -6.92
C LYS A 109 4.48 -8.44 -8.26
N ILE A 110 4.55 -7.60 -9.29
CA ILE A 110 4.07 -7.90 -10.64
C ILE A 110 5.28 -8.08 -11.56
N LYS A 111 6.16 -9.03 -11.26
CA LYS A 111 7.03 -9.55 -12.33
C LYS A 111 6.17 -10.41 -13.26
N PRO A 112 6.20 -10.22 -14.58
CA PRO A 112 5.64 -11.21 -15.48
C PRO A 112 6.33 -12.55 -15.21
N LYS A 113 5.56 -13.65 -15.16
CA LYS A 113 6.15 -14.98 -15.31
C LYS A 113 6.91 -14.96 -16.64
N LYS A 114 8.22 -15.20 -16.60
CA LYS A 114 8.99 -15.55 -17.79
C LYS A 114 8.44 -16.86 -18.34
#